data_AF-A0A2M8F6V4-F1
#
_entry.id   AF-A0A2M8F6V4-F1
#
_cell.length_a   1.000
_cell.length_b   1.000
_cell.length_c   1.000
_cell.angle_alpha   90.00
_cell.angle_beta   90.00
_cell.angle_gamma   90.00
#
_symmetry.space_group_name_H-M   'P 1'
#
loop_
_entity.id
_entity.type
_entity.pdbx_description
1 polymer ?
#
loop_
_entity_poly.entity_id
_entity_poly.type
_entity_poly.pdbx_seq_one_letter_code
_entity_poly.pdbx_strand_id
1 'polypeptide(L)'
;MKKVLKIIGIIIILLLLCVPGVQMATGIFNTVPLNGETSEKERPTLSLQDFMAGKYQDTLQSWFEDKLGFRGELVKSENQLNLDVFGEIASESERKIVLGKNGHLYEKFYIDDWNGYYLQDKHYAELNNKVQQLKKLQLALEERGKKLLILLSPSKATVYPEFIPEKYIRPDRADRTNRHQEIVPLLESNAVSFFDATAFLIKVKEESELPLFAKGGTHWNYYAACLVSAEVARTLSLSPMSCDPVTFSTQPRGSDNDLKELINVWRADFTEEAIPYPTIQSTPKSPEKRQRVLMVGDSFAWALLDTMDEANLFERIDFFYYFKRLTIFPRVGADEPVERESLDWEKLFEEHDIFIIESMPAALGELGYEFIEEALKNLKPES
;
A
#
# COMPACT_ATOMS: atom_id res chain seq x y z
N MET A 1 -13.92 -9.41 58.16
CA MET A 1 -14.46 -9.67 56.80
C MET A 1 -13.97 -8.68 55.74
N LYS A 2 -14.25 -7.37 55.82
CA LYS A 2 -13.83 -6.39 54.78
C LYS A 2 -12.30 -6.37 54.49
N LYS A 3 -11.44 -6.49 55.51
CA LYS A 3 -9.97 -6.55 55.34
C LYS A 3 -9.51 -7.83 54.62
N VAL A 4 -10.09 -8.97 54.99
CA VAL A 4 -9.79 -10.28 54.37
C VAL A 4 -10.19 -10.27 52.90
N LEU A 5 -11.37 -9.72 52.58
CA LEU A 5 -11.85 -9.59 51.20
C LEU A 5 -10.93 -8.72 50.33
N LYS A 6 -10.40 -7.62 50.89
CA LYS A 6 -9.42 -6.76 50.21
C LYS A 6 -8.11 -7.49 49.93
N ILE A 7 -7.59 -8.23 50.91
CA ILE A 7 -6.33 -9.01 50.75
C ILE A 7 -6.51 -10.08 49.68
N ILE A 8 -7.63 -10.80 49.69
CA ILE A 8 -7.95 -11.80 48.67
C ILE A 8 -8.00 -11.15 47.28
N GLY A 9 -8.67 -10.00 47.15
CA GLY A 9 -8.72 -9.25 45.88
C GLY A 9 -7.34 -8.85 45.36
N ILE A 10 -6.46 -8.36 46.25
CA ILE A 10 -5.07 -8.01 45.89
C ILE A 10 -4.30 -9.23 45.41
N ILE A 11 -4.40 -10.37 46.12
CA ILE A 11 -3.72 -11.61 45.73
C ILE A 11 -4.20 -12.07 44.34
N ILE A 12 -5.50 -12.02 44.07
CA ILE A 12 -6.05 -12.40 42.76
C ILE A 12 -5.48 -11.50 41.65
N ILE A 13 -5.44 -10.18 41.85
CA ILE A 13 -4.88 -9.25 40.87
C ILE A 13 -3.39 -9.54 40.63
N LEU A 14 -2.62 -9.74 41.70
CA LEU A 14 -1.19 -10.08 41.57
C LEU A 14 -0.97 -11.39 40.81
N LEU A 15 -1.78 -12.41 41.09
CA LEU A 15 -1.73 -13.68 40.35
C LEU A 15 -2.07 -13.48 38.87
N LEU A 16 -3.11 -12.70 38.56
CA LEU A 16 -3.48 -12.37 37.18
C LEU A 16 -2.37 -11.62 36.43
N LEU A 17 -1.67 -10.69 37.10
CA LEU A 17 -0.53 -9.97 36.51
C LEU A 17 0.66 -10.90 36.20
N CYS A 18 0.80 -12.02 36.92
CA CYS A 18 1.83 -13.01 36.64
C CYS A 18 1.49 -13.95 35.48
N VAL A 19 0.22 -14.05 35.07
CA VAL A 19 -0.24 -15.00 34.03
C VAL A 19 0.49 -14.84 32.70
N PRO A 20 0.64 -13.61 32.12
CA PRO A 20 1.40 -13.41 30.89
C PRO A 20 2.86 -13.90 30.98
N GLY A 21 3.51 -13.67 32.13
CA GLY A 21 4.89 -14.10 32.37
C GLY A 21 5.03 -15.61 32.51
N VAL A 22 4.09 -16.26 33.20
CA VAL A 22 4.05 -17.74 33.31
C VAL A 22 3.81 -18.36 31.94
N GLN A 23 2.86 -17.82 31.16
CA GLN A 23 2.59 -18.29 29.81
C GLN A 23 3.81 -18.11 28.89
N MET A 24 4.49 -16.96 28.95
CA MET A 24 5.73 -16.72 28.22
C MET A 24 6.81 -17.75 28.56
N ALA A 25 6.96 -18.11 29.84
CA ALA A 25 7.98 -19.05 30.29
C ALA A 25 7.67 -20.53 29.97
N THR A 26 6.39 -20.89 29.96
CA THR A 26 5.95 -22.29 29.87
C THR A 26 5.40 -22.69 28.51
N GLY A 27 4.85 -21.74 27.75
CA GLY A 27 4.24 -21.99 26.44
C GLY A 27 3.09 -22.99 26.46
N ILE A 28 2.40 -23.15 27.61
CA ILE A 28 1.38 -24.19 27.79
C ILE A 28 0.18 -23.97 26.86
N PHE A 29 -0.18 -22.72 26.60
CA PHE A 29 -1.26 -22.35 25.69
C PHE A 29 -0.72 -21.90 24.33
N ASN A 30 -1.46 -22.17 23.25
CA ASN A 30 -1.19 -21.56 21.96
C ASN A 30 -1.63 -20.09 22.01
N THR A 31 -0.77 -19.18 21.58
CA THR A 31 -1.08 -17.75 21.53
C THR A 31 -1.57 -17.35 20.15
N VAL A 32 -2.49 -16.38 20.11
CA VAL A 32 -2.98 -15.80 18.85
C VAL A 32 -1.94 -14.83 18.28
N PRO A 33 -1.53 -14.98 17.00
CA PRO A 33 -0.64 -14.02 16.37
C PRO A 33 -1.36 -12.70 16.08
N LEU A 34 -0.59 -11.62 16.05
CA LEU A 34 -1.03 -10.32 15.56
C LEU A 34 -0.54 -10.13 14.12
N ASN A 35 -1.35 -9.46 13.32
CA ASN A 35 -1.00 -9.08 11.94
C ASN A 35 -0.27 -7.73 11.95
N GLY A 36 0.69 -7.57 11.04
CA GLY A 36 1.50 -6.36 10.87
C GLY A 36 2.98 -6.69 10.66
N GLU A 37 3.77 -5.68 10.33
CA GLU A 37 5.22 -5.83 10.23
C GLU A 37 5.83 -5.90 11.64
N THR A 38 6.16 -7.11 12.08
CA THR A 38 6.95 -7.31 13.30
C THR A 38 8.34 -7.74 12.90
N SER A 39 9.35 -6.89 13.15
CA SER A 39 10.73 -7.35 13.14
C SER A 39 10.92 -8.28 14.32
N GLU A 40 11.34 -9.53 14.07
CA GLU A 40 11.60 -10.46 15.16
C GLU A 40 12.80 -9.94 15.96
N LYS A 41 12.53 -9.39 17.15
CA LYS A 41 13.58 -8.87 18.02
C LYS A 41 14.34 -10.04 18.64
N GLU A 42 15.66 -9.99 18.54
CA GLU A 42 16.53 -10.97 19.17
C GLU A 42 16.59 -10.76 20.69
N ARG A 43 16.76 -11.84 21.44
CA ARG A 43 16.96 -11.76 22.89
C ARG A 43 18.35 -11.17 23.18
N PRO A 44 18.46 -10.07 23.95
CA PRO A 44 19.75 -9.46 24.19
C PRO A 44 20.66 -10.35 25.06
N THR A 45 21.95 -10.36 24.74
CA THR A 45 22.99 -10.92 25.59
C THR A 45 23.45 -9.88 26.61
N LEU A 46 23.64 -10.30 27.87
CA LEU A 46 24.09 -9.39 28.92
C LEU A 46 25.56 -9.00 28.72
N SER A 47 25.83 -7.71 28.58
CA SER A 47 27.17 -7.10 28.53
C SER A 47 27.23 -5.98 29.56
N LEU A 48 28.34 -5.88 30.31
CA LEU A 48 28.52 -4.83 31.30
C LEU A 48 28.51 -3.43 30.64
N GLN A 49 29.03 -3.33 29.43
CA GLN A 49 29.03 -2.09 28.64
C GLN A 49 27.60 -1.69 28.26
N ASP A 50 26.83 -2.61 27.69
CA ASP A 50 25.45 -2.33 27.25
C ASP A 50 24.51 -2.11 28.44
N PHE A 51 24.76 -2.78 29.57
CA PHE A 51 24.00 -2.59 30.81
C PHE A 51 24.23 -1.20 31.41
N MET A 52 25.48 -0.75 31.48
CA MET A 52 25.82 0.58 31.99
C MET A 52 25.38 1.70 31.04
N ALA A 53 25.29 1.40 29.74
CA ALA A 53 24.81 2.34 28.72
C ALA A 53 23.27 2.36 28.56
N GLY A 54 22.52 1.50 29.27
CA GLY A 54 21.05 1.41 29.16
C GLY A 54 20.53 0.59 27.97
N LYS A 55 21.40 0.30 26.98
CA LYS A 55 21.04 -0.42 25.75
C LYS A 55 20.52 -1.84 26.01
N TYR A 56 21.06 -2.53 27.02
CA TYR A 56 20.59 -3.87 27.38
C TYR A 56 19.13 -3.84 27.84
N GLN A 57 18.77 -2.86 28.65
CA GLN A 57 17.43 -2.67 29.21
C GLN A 57 16.44 -2.33 28.09
N ASP A 58 16.79 -1.42 27.18
CA ASP A 58 15.95 -1.04 26.04
C ASP A 58 15.67 -2.23 25.12
N THR A 59 16.71 -3.02 24.83
CA THR A 59 16.59 -4.21 23.97
C THR A 59 15.80 -5.31 24.67
N LEU A 60 16.01 -5.50 25.99
CA LEU A 60 15.30 -6.50 26.78
C LEU A 60 13.82 -6.16 26.90
N GLN A 61 13.50 -4.88 27.13
CA GLN A 61 12.13 -4.39 27.16
C GLN A 61 11.45 -4.64 25.82
N SER A 62 12.09 -4.25 24.72
CA SER A 62 11.53 -4.41 23.38
C SER A 62 11.29 -5.89 23.03
N TRP A 63 12.22 -6.78 23.40
CA TRP A 63 12.08 -8.23 23.23
C TRP A 63 10.94 -8.80 24.10
N PHE A 64 10.87 -8.36 25.37
CA PHE A 64 9.86 -8.80 26.31
C PHE A 64 8.45 -8.38 25.86
N GLU A 65 8.30 -7.15 25.37
CA GLU A 65 7.04 -6.63 24.82
C GLU A 65 6.54 -7.46 23.63
N ASP A 66 7.42 -8.02 22.81
CA ASP A 66 7.04 -8.85 21.66
C ASP A 66 6.75 -10.31 22.05
N LYS A 67 7.47 -10.85 23.04
CA LYS A 67 7.36 -12.27 23.45
C LYS A 67 6.41 -12.49 24.63
N LEU A 68 5.80 -11.45 25.19
CA LEU A 68 4.88 -11.54 26.32
C LEU A 68 3.72 -12.52 26.03
N GLY A 69 3.48 -13.45 26.97
CA GLY A 69 2.40 -14.43 26.84
C GLY A 69 1.03 -13.75 26.78
N PHE A 70 0.15 -14.27 25.93
CA PHE A 70 -1.18 -13.72 25.67
C PHE A 70 -1.24 -12.30 25.08
N ARG A 71 -0.13 -11.77 24.56
CA ARG A 71 -0.10 -10.43 23.94
C ARG A 71 -1.17 -10.27 22.86
N GLY A 72 -1.28 -11.24 21.95
CA GLY A 72 -2.24 -11.17 20.85
C GLY A 72 -3.68 -11.16 21.34
N GLU A 73 -4.01 -11.98 22.33
CA GLU A 73 -5.33 -12.03 22.94
C GLU A 73 -5.68 -10.72 23.66
N LEU A 74 -4.73 -10.14 24.40
CA LEU A 74 -4.91 -8.87 25.10
C LEU A 74 -5.15 -7.73 24.11
N VAL A 75 -4.30 -7.61 23.08
CA VAL A 75 -4.44 -6.59 22.03
C VAL A 75 -5.76 -6.77 21.28
N LYS A 76 -6.09 -7.99 20.82
CA LYS A 76 -7.36 -8.23 20.13
C LYS A 76 -8.59 -7.91 20.97
N SER A 77 -8.52 -8.19 22.28
CA SER A 77 -9.62 -7.91 23.20
C SER A 77 -9.77 -6.42 23.48
N GLU A 78 -8.66 -5.71 23.66
CA GLU A 78 -8.65 -4.25 23.77
C GLU A 78 -9.20 -3.59 22.51
N ASN A 79 -8.74 -4.02 21.33
CA ASN A 79 -9.20 -3.48 20.05
C ASN A 79 -10.69 -3.75 19.83
N GLN A 80 -11.16 -4.96 20.15
CA GLN A 80 -12.59 -5.29 20.08
C GLN A 80 -13.41 -4.45 21.06
N LEU A 81 -12.92 -4.23 22.29
CA LEU A 81 -13.62 -3.40 23.27
C LEU A 81 -13.73 -1.96 22.79
N ASN A 82 -12.65 -1.40 22.25
CA ASN A 82 -12.65 -0.04 21.70
C ASN A 82 -13.61 0.10 20.51
N LEU A 83 -13.65 -0.91 19.65
CA LEU A 83 -14.58 -0.97 18.53
C LEU A 83 -16.04 -1.05 19.03
N ASP A 84 -16.36 -1.97 19.92
CA ASP A 84 -17.73 -2.23 20.38
C ASP A 84 -18.30 -1.08 21.22
N VAL A 85 -17.46 -0.43 22.04
CA VAL A 85 -17.88 0.62 22.99
C VAL A 85 -17.79 2.02 22.37
N PHE A 86 -16.74 2.32 21.62
CA PHE A 86 -16.47 3.66 21.09
C PHE A 86 -16.62 3.79 19.58
N GLY A 87 -16.74 2.67 18.85
CA GLY A 87 -16.72 2.69 17.39
C GLY A 87 -15.38 3.13 16.83
N GLU A 88 -14.29 2.90 17.55
CA GLU A 88 -12.94 3.32 17.16
C GLU A 88 -11.99 2.12 17.04
N ILE A 89 -11.10 2.20 16.05
CA ILE A 89 -10.01 1.24 15.91
C ILE A 89 -8.84 1.74 16.75
N ALA A 90 -8.55 1.03 17.83
CA ALA A 90 -7.33 1.18 18.60
C ALA A 90 -6.20 0.45 17.86
N SER A 91 -5.58 1.10 16.88
CA SER A 91 -4.35 0.59 16.27
C SER A 91 -3.20 1.52 16.62
N GLU A 92 -2.18 0.95 17.27
CA GLU A 92 -0.88 1.59 17.53
C GLU A 92 0.05 1.51 16.31
N SER A 93 -0.44 1.07 15.13
CA SER A 93 0.33 1.12 13.90
C SER A 93 0.66 2.55 13.50
N GLU A 94 1.86 2.76 12.95
CA GLU A 94 2.31 4.08 12.44
C GLU A 94 1.28 4.72 11.50
N ARG A 95 0.55 3.88 10.76
CA ARG A 95 -0.59 4.27 9.96
C ARG A 95 -1.89 3.95 10.71
N LYS A 96 -2.42 4.94 11.42
CA LYS A 96 -3.69 4.84 12.14
C LYS A 96 -4.82 4.44 11.18
N ILE A 97 -5.62 3.44 11.54
CA ILE A 97 -6.79 3.01 10.78
C ILE A 97 -8.05 3.68 11.35
N VAL A 98 -8.94 4.10 10.46
CA VAL A 98 -10.22 4.75 10.76
C VAL A 98 -11.37 3.86 10.32
N LEU A 99 -12.33 3.61 11.22
CA LEU A 99 -13.62 3.05 10.87
C LEU A 99 -14.49 4.12 10.22
N GLY A 100 -14.70 3.98 8.93
CA GLY A 100 -15.63 4.76 8.13
C GLY A 100 -17.07 4.26 8.23
N LYS A 101 -17.98 5.02 7.61
CA LYS A 101 -19.40 4.68 7.51
C LYS A 101 -19.58 3.40 6.70
N ASN A 102 -20.63 2.65 7.01
CA ASN A 102 -21.00 1.40 6.33
C ASN A 102 -19.89 0.31 6.34
N GLY A 103 -18.96 0.40 7.30
CA GLY A 103 -17.92 -0.60 7.52
C GLY A 103 -16.66 -0.44 6.67
N HIS A 104 -16.48 0.69 5.98
CA HIS A 104 -15.26 0.96 5.22
C HIS A 104 -14.10 1.30 6.16
N LEU A 105 -13.00 0.57 6.06
CA LEU A 105 -11.74 0.93 6.71
C LEU A 105 -10.93 1.87 5.81
N TYR A 106 -10.25 2.82 6.45
CA TYR A 106 -9.34 3.77 5.81
C TYR A 106 -8.05 3.89 6.61
N GLU A 107 -6.92 4.06 5.93
CA GLU A 107 -5.75 4.65 6.58
C GLU A 107 -5.96 6.15 6.74
N LYS A 108 -5.74 6.67 7.95
CA LYS A 108 -5.92 8.08 8.27
C LYS A 108 -5.05 8.98 7.39
N PHE A 109 -3.86 8.50 7.01
CA PHE A 109 -2.97 9.19 6.09
C PHE A 109 -3.67 9.61 4.78
N TYR A 110 -4.46 8.72 4.18
CA TYR A 110 -5.18 9.04 2.93
C TYR A 110 -6.36 9.99 3.16
N ILE A 111 -7.03 9.93 4.32
CA ILE A 111 -8.03 10.92 4.70
C ILE A 111 -7.37 12.30 4.89
N ASP A 112 -6.20 12.33 5.51
CA ASP A 112 -5.47 13.57 5.78
C ASP A 112 -4.97 14.22 4.49
N ASP A 113 -4.48 13.42 3.54
CA ASP A 113 -4.13 13.87 2.19
C ASP A 113 -5.36 14.40 1.44
N TRP A 114 -6.46 13.65 1.46
CA TRP A 114 -7.71 14.12 0.86
C TRP A 114 -8.16 15.45 1.45
N ASN A 115 -8.00 15.65 2.76
CA ASN A 115 -8.25 16.92 3.45
C ASN A 115 -7.24 18.05 3.11
N GLY A 116 -6.18 17.77 2.36
CA GLY A 116 -5.16 18.75 2.00
C GLY A 116 -4.26 19.16 3.17
N TYR A 117 -4.09 18.32 4.19
CA TYR A 117 -3.24 18.66 5.35
C TYR A 117 -1.75 18.72 5.03
N TYR A 118 -1.32 18.01 3.98
CA TYR A 118 0.10 17.88 3.68
C TYR A 118 0.64 18.83 2.63
N LEU A 119 -0.22 19.72 2.11
CA LEU A 119 0.20 20.72 1.15
C LEU A 119 0.79 21.92 1.89
N GLN A 120 2.05 22.20 1.60
CA GLN A 120 2.80 23.38 2.08
C GLN A 120 3.50 24.02 0.89
N ASP A 121 3.75 25.33 0.91
CA ASP A 121 4.32 26.06 -0.24
C ASP A 121 5.64 25.47 -0.78
N LYS A 122 6.48 24.89 0.10
CA LYS A 122 7.72 24.21 -0.32
C LYS A 122 7.48 22.93 -1.12
N HIS A 123 6.36 22.26 -0.88
CA HIS A 123 5.97 21.00 -1.53
C HIS A 123 5.74 21.19 -3.02
N TYR A 124 5.12 22.31 -3.42
CA TYR A 124 4.81 22.58 -4.82
C TYR A 124 6.08 22.75 -5.67
N ALA A 125 7.08 23.49 -5.17
CA ALA A 125 8.34 23.68 -5.88
C ALA A 125 9.12 22.38 -6.06
N GLU A 126 9.17 21.54 -5.01
CA GLU A 126 9.79 20.21 -5.06
C GLU A 126 9.06 19.29 -6.05
N LEU A 127 7.72 19.26 -6.00
CA LEU A 127 6.91 18.48 -6.91
C LEU A 127 7.08 18.93 -8.37
N ASN A 128 7.07 20.25 -8.63
CA ASN A 128 7.31 20.78 -9.96
C ASN A 128 8.71 20.41 -10.48
N ASN A 129 9.75 20.45 -9.62
CA ASN A 129 11.09 19.99 -10.00
C ASN A 129 11.10 18.50 -10.36
N LYS A 130 10.40 17.66 -9.59
CA LYS A 130 10.24 16.23 -9.91
C LYS A 130 9.53 16.00 -11.23
N VAL A 131 8.46 16.75 -11.52
CA VAL A 131 7.74 16.66 -12.80
C VAL A 131 8.65 17.10 -13.97
N GLN A 132 9.49 18.11 -13.78
CA GLN A 132 10.49 18.48 -14.79
C GLN A 132 11.54 17.39 -15.00
N GLN A 133 11.97 16.69 -13.95
CA GLN A 133 12.85 15.52 -14.06
C GLN A 133 12.16 14.39 -14.81
N LEU A 134 10.87 14.11 -14.52
CA LEU A 134 10.08 13.15 -15.29
C LEU A 134 10.01 13.51 -16.77
N LYS A 135 9.82 14.79 -17.11
CA LYS A 135 9.82 15.22 -18.51
C LYS A 135 11.18 14.99 -19.18
N LYS A 136 12.28 15.28 -18.48
CA LYS A 136 13.63 14.99 -18.99
C LYS A 136 13.83 13.48 -19.23
N LEU A 137 13.40 12.65 -18.29
CA LEU A 137 13.50 11.19 -18.42
C LEU A 137 12.67 10.69 -19.59
N GLN A 138 11.44 11.21 -19.74
CA GLN A 138 10.58 10.89 -20.87
C GLN A 138 11.26 11.20 -22.20
N LEU A 139 11.79 12.41 -22.38
CA LEU A 139 12.45 12.81 -23.62
C LEU A 139 13.67 11.93 -23.92
N ALA A 140 14.47 11.63 -22.90
CA ALA A 140 15.65 10.78 -23.04
C ALA A 140 15.29 9.32 -23.40
N LEU A 141 14.18 8.80 -22.87
CA LEU A 141 13.64 7.49 -23.25
C LEU A 141 13.05 7.51 -24.67
N GLU A 142 12.34 8.58 -25.05
CA GLU A 142 11.78 8.76 -26.39
C GLU A 142 12.87 8.82 -27.48
N GLU A 143 14.01 9.47 -27.20
CA GLU A 143 15.18 9.50 -28.08
C GLU A 143 15.71 8.07 -28.38
N ARG A 144 15.60 7.16 -27.42
CA ARG A 144 15.97 5.74 -27.54
C ARG A 144 14.82 4.86 -28.04
N GLY A 145 13.72 5.45 -28.54
CA GLY A 145 12.55 4.74 -29.03
C GLY A 145 11.73 4.03 -27.95
N LYS A 146 11.89 4.41 -26.68
CA LYS A 146 11.19 3.83 -25.51
C LYS A 146 10.01 4.71 -25.10
N LYS A 147 9.06 4.14 -24.36
CA LYS A 147 7.89 4.88 -23.84
C LYS A 147 7.98 5.04 -22.32
N LEU A 148 7.59 6.20 -21.80
CA LEU A 148 7.33 6.42 -20.38
C LEU A 148 5.84 6.65 -20.15
N LEU A 149 5.27 6.04 -19.11
CA LEU A 149 3.92 6.31 -18.63
C LEU A 149 3.93 6.46 -17.10
N ILE A 150 3.42 7.59 -16.62
CA ILE A 150 3.13 7.77 -15.18
C ILE A 150 1.72 7.27 -14.90
N LEU A 151 1.54 6.39 -13.93
CA LEU A 151 0.25 5.86 -13.52
C LEU A 151 -0.11 6.39 -12.13
N LEU A 152 -1.12 7.26 -12.04
CA LEU A 152 -1.55 7.82 -10.75
C LEU A 152 -2.60 6.93 -10.10
N SER A 153 -2.20 6.14 -9.10
CA SER A 153 -3.12 5.25 -8.37
C SER A 153 -4.05 6.04 -7.42
N PRO A 154 -5.31 5.63 -7.26
CA PRO A 154 -6.25 6.29 -6.38
C PRO A 154 -6.09 5.87 -4.93
N SER A 155 -6.29 6.82 -4.02
CA SER A 155 -6.62 6.49 -2.64
C SER A 155 -8.12 6.23 -2.50
N LYS A 156 -8.47 5.27 -1.63
CA LYS A 156 -9.86 5.01 -1.26
C LYS A 156 -10.56 6.25 -0.71
N ALA A 157 -9.83 7.11 0.01
CA ALA A 157 -10.37 8.34 0.57
C ALA A 157 -10.80 9.34 -0.52
N THR A 158 -10.10 9.38 -1.66
CA THR A 158 -10.46 10.22 -2.79
C THR A 158 -11.59 9.63 -3.63
N VAL A 159 -11.63 8.31 -3.81
CA VAL A 159 -12.69 7.65 -4.59
C VAL A 159 -13.99 7.54 -3.80
N TYR A 160 -13.92 7.29 -2.50
CA TYR A 160 -15.07 7.10 -1.60
C TYR A 160 -15.07 8.09 -0.41
N PRO A 161 -15.05 9.41 -0.62
CA PRO A 161 -15.08 10.38 0.48
C PRO A 161 -16.40 10.34 1.27
N GLU A 162 -17.49 9.89 0.67
CA GLU A 162 -18.82 9.82 1.28
C GLU A 162 -18.89 8.91 2.52
N PHE A 163 -18.01 7.92 2.61
CA PHE A 163 -17.93 7.02 3.76
C PHE A 163 -16.93 7.49 4.82
N ILE A 164 -16.27 8.63 4.63
CA ILE A 164 -15.45 9.24 5.68
C ILE A 164 -16.39 9.83 6.76
N PRO A 165 -16.16 9.53 8.05
CA PRO A 165 -16.94 10.13 9.13
C PRO A 165 -16.69 11.64 9.23
N GLU A 166 -17.73 12.41 9.50
CA GLU A 166 -17.71 13.88 9.52
C GLU A 166 -16.64 14.43 10.47
N LYS A 167 -16.37 13.75 11.59
CA LYS A 167 -15.34 14.14 12.56
C LYS A 167 -13.91 14.17 11.99
N TYR A 168 -13.67 13.49 10.87
CA TYR A 168 -12.38 13.48 10.17
C TYR A 168 -12.37 14.39 8.94
N ILE A 169 -13.49 15.03 8.59
CA ILE A 169 -13.55 15.96 7.46
C ILE A 169 -13.23 17.35 7.96
N ARG A 170 -12.30 18.02 7.29
CA ARG A 170 -12.01 19.42 7.59
C ARG A 170 -13.22 20.32 7.30
N PRO A 171 -13.55 21.29 8.18
CA PRO A 171 -14.61 22.25 7.90
C PRO A 171 -14.39 23.05 6.61
N ASP A 172 -13.15 23.35 6.27
CA ASP A 172 -12.74 24.09 5.07
C ASP A 172 -12.33 23.17 3.90
N ARG A 173 -12.67 21.88 3.92
CA ARG A 173 -12.27 20.91 2.89
C ARG A 173 -12.57 21.38 1.47
N ALA A 174 -13.73 22.01 1.24
CA ALA A 174 -14.16 22.46 -0.07
C ALA A 174 -13.23 23.53 -0.68
N ASP A 175 -12.54 24.30 0.15
CA ASP A 175 -11.61 25.37 -0.26
C ASP A 175 -10.16 24.88 -0.35
N ARG A 176 -9.92 23.57 -0.17
CA ARG A 176 -8.58 22.97 -0.16
C ARG A 176 -8.35 22.11 -1.39
N THR A 177 -7.12 22.17 -1.89
CA THR A 177 -6.60 21.20 -2.84
C THR A 177 -5.98 20.02 -2.09
N ASN A 178 -5.75 18.91 -2.78
CA ASN A 178 -4.96 17.77 -2.32
C ASN A 178 -3.83 17.48 -3.31
N ARG A 179 -2.97 16.51 -3.01
CA ARG A 179 -1.80 16.23 -3.85
C ARG A 179 -2.13 15.76 -5.26
N HIS A 180 -3.22 15.00 -5.42
CA HIS A 180 -3.72 14.61 -6.75
C HIS A 180 -4.10 15.84 -7.58
N GLN A 181 -4.83 16.78 -6.98
CA GLN A 181 -5.24 18.04 -7.61
C GLN A 181 -4.06 18.99 -7.90
N GLU A 182 -2.90 18.82 -7.25
CA GLU A 182 -1.66 19.56 -7.57
C GLU A 182 -0.83 18.91 -8.67
N ILE A 183 -0.67 17.58 -8.65
CA ILE A 183 0.22 16.91 -9.61
C ILE A 183 -0.34 16.85 -11.02
N VAL A 184 -1.66 16.66 -11.17
CA VAL A 184 -2.28 16.51 -12.50
C VAL A 184 -2.02 17.74 -13.39
N PRO A 185 -2.29 18.98 -12.96
CA PRO A 185 -1.96 20.17 -13.77
C PRO A 185 -0.45 20.32 -14.07
N LEU A 186 0.42 19.88 -13.15
CA LEU A 186 1.87 19.91 -13.38
C LEU A 186 2.28 18.92 -14.48
N LEU A 187 1.75 17.70 -14.46
CA LEU A 187 2.03 16.70 -15.51
C LEU A 187 1.51 17.17 -16.88
N GLU A 188 0.29 17.70 -16.91
CA GLU A 188 -0.32 18.26 -18.13
C GLU A 188 0.50 19.44 -18.69
N SER A 189 0.82 20.43 -17.86
CA SER A 189 1.54 21.63 -18.29
C SER A 189 2.97 21.36 -18.75
N ASN A 190 3.59 20.28 -18.26
CA ASN A 190 4.92 19.83 -18.71
C ASN A 190 4.85 18.79 -19.86
N ALA A 191 3.66 18.44 -20.35
CA ALA A 191 3.44 17.40 -21.36
C ALA A 191 4.13 16.07 -21.00
N VAL A 192 4.04 15.66 -19.73
CA VAL A 192 4.43 14.33 -19.29
C VAL A 192 3.31 13.35 -19.63
N SER A 193 3.65 12.18 -20.15
CA SER A 193 2.70 11.12 -20.46
C SER A 193 2.23 10.45 -19.18
N PHE A 194 0.94 10.58 -18.85
CA PHE A 194 0.36 9.97 -17.66
C PHE A 194 -1.04 9.41 -17.91
N PHE A 195 -1.46 8.48 -17.04
CA PHE A 195 -2.82 8.02 -16.92
C PHE A 195 -3.31 8.26 -15.49
N ASP A 196 -4.39 9.03 -15.37
CA ASP A 196 -5.04 9.33 -14.10
C ASP A 196 -6.08 8.27 -13.76
N ALA A 197 -5.64 7.21 -13.06
CA ALA A 197 -6.55 6.17 -12.61
C ALA A 197 -7.53 6.69 -11.54
N THR A 198 -7.20 7.79 -10.84
CA THR A 198 -8.11 8.39 -9.86
C THR A 198 -9.32 9.02 -10.54
N ALA A 199 -9.11 9.91 -11.51
CA ALA A 199 -10.21 10.52 -12.26
C ALA A 199 -11.00 9.46 -13.03
N PHE A 200 -10.32 8.47 -13.61
CA PHE A 200 -10.96 7.36 -14.31
C PHE A 200 -11.89 6.55 -13.38
N LEU A 201 -11.41 6.10 -12.22
CA LEU A 201 -12.21 5.29 -11.32
C LEU A 201 -13.34 6.07 -10.64
N ILE A 202 -13.19 7.37 -10.41
CA ILE A 202 -14.31 8.22 -9.97
C ILE A 202 -15.44 8.19 -11.01
N LYS A 203 -15.10 8.33 -12.30
CA LYS A 203 -16.09 8.23 -13.38
C LYS A 203 -16.73 6.84 -13.45
N VAL A 204 -15.95 5.77 -13.32
CA VAL A 204 -16.48 4.40 -13.28
C VAL A 204 -17.47 4.23 -12.12
N LYS A 205 -17.16 4.78 -10.93
CA LYS A 205 -18.07 4.76 -9.77
C LYS A 205 -19.39 5.46 -10.04
N GLU A 206 -19.39 6.53 -10.83
CA GLU A 206 -20.62 7.25 -11.21
C GLU A 206 -21.49 6.47 -12.21
N GLU A 207 -20.86 5.60 -13.02
CA GLU A 207 -21.51 4.84 -14.09
C GLU A 207 -21.90 3.40 -13.67
N SER A 208 -21.36 2.89 -12.55
CA SER A 208 -21.51 1.51 -12.10
C SER A 208 -21.68 1.41 -10.58
N GLU A 209 -22.54 0.50 -10.12
CA GLU A 209 -22.71 0.19 -8.69
C GLU A 209 -21.66 -0.81 -8.16
N LEU A 210 -20.77 -1.32 -9.01
CA LEU A 210 -19.75 -2.27 -8.59
C LEU A 210 -18.70 -1.58 -7.70
N PRO A 211 -18.37 -2.13 -6.51
CA PRO A 211 -17.36 -1.53 -5.67
C PRO A 211 -15.99 -1.65 -6.36
N LEU A 212 -15.16 -0.62 -6.20
CA LEU A 212 -13.81 -0.49 -6.75
C LEU A 212 -12.74 -0.70 -5.68
N PHE A 213 -13.14 -0.69 -4.41
CA PHE A 213 -12.33 -0.98 -3.24
C PHE A 213 -13.17 -1.85 -2.32
N ALA A 214 -12.55 -2.86 -1.70
CA ALA A 214 -13.20 -3.62 -0.64
C ALA A 214 -13.24 -2.80 0.67
N LYS A 215 -14.28 -2.97 1.49
CA LYS A 215 -14.45 -2.33 2.79
C LYS A 215 -13.27 -2.57 3.70
N GLY A 216 -12.78 -3.81 3.76
CA GLY A 216 -11.65 -4.20 4.58
C GLY A 216 -10.27 -3.88 4.00
N GLY A 217 -10.19 -3.39 2.75
CA GLY A 217 -8.95 -3.14 2.03
C GLY A 217 -8.60 -1.66 1.91
N THR A 218 -7.30 -1.33 1.84
CA THR A 218 -6.80 0.00 1.49
C THR A 218 -6.60 0.17 -0.02
N HIS A 219 -6.24 -0.91 -0.70
CA HIS A 219 -5.99 -0.94 -2.14
C HIS A 219 -7.29 -1.02 -2.95
N TRP A 220 -7.22 -0.64 -4.23
CA TRP A 220 -8.27 -0.97 -5.19
C TRP A 220 -8.48 -2.49 -5.22
N ASN A 221 -9.68 -2.95 -5.55
CA ASN A 221 -9.92 -4.37 -5.71
C ASN A 221 -9.45 -4.86 -7.09
N TYR A 222 -9.44 -6.17 -7.26
CA TYR A 222 -9.00 -6.80 -8.51
C TYR A 222 -9.79 -6.33 -9.74
N TYR A 223 -11.08 -6.02 -9.58
CA TYR A 223 -11.93 -5.49 -10.65
C TYR A 223 -11.46 -4.12 -11.13
N ALA A 224 -11.27 -3.17 -10.20
CA ALA A 224 -10.78 -1.84 -10.51
C ALA A 224 -9.38 -1.88 -11.14
N ALA A 225 -8.48 -2.73 -10.63
CA ALA A 225 -7.16 -2.94 -11.23
C ALA A 225 -7.26 -3.47 -12.67
N CYS A 226 -8.15 -4.42 -12.94
CA CYS A 226 -8.38 -4.91 -14.30
C CYS A 226 -8.83 -3.79 -15.25
N LEU A 227 -9.78 -2.93 -14.83
CA LEU A 227 -10.25 -1.81 -15.65
C LEU A 227 -9.12 -0.83 -15.96
N VAL A 228 -8.27 -0.53 -14.97
CA VAL A 228 -7.08 0.31 -15.15
C VAL A 228 -6.08 -0.35 -16.11
N SER A 229 -5.82 -1.65 -15.97
CA SER A 229 -4.96 -2.40 -16.89
C SER A 229 -5.48 -2.37 -18.34
N ALA A 230 -6.81 -2.44 -18.53
CA ALA A 230 -7.41 -2.31 -19.85
C ALA A 230 -7.19 -0.91 -20.46
N GLU A 231 -7.31 0.15 -19.66
CA GLU A 231 -7.03 1.52 -20.09
C GLU A 231 -5.53 1.77 -20.34
N VAL A 232 -4.64 1.17 -19.55
CA VAL A 232 -3.19 1.18 -19.80
C VAL A 232 -2.89 0.50 -21.13
N ALA A 233 -3.47 -0.67 -21.39
CA ALA A 233 -3.34 -1.37 -22.65
C ALA A 233 -3.81 -0.52 -23.85
N ARG A 234 -4.96 0.17 -23.70
CA ARG A 234 -5.47 1.11 -24.70
C ARG A 234 -4.51 2.28 -24.93
N THR A 235 -4.02 2.90 -23.85
CA THR A 235 -3.12 4.05 -23.88
C THR A 235 -1.79 3.70 -24.56
N LEU A 236 -1.26 2.51 -24.29
CA LEU A 236 0.00 2.03 -24.88
C LEU A 236 -0.17 1.38 -26.25
N SER A 237 -1.41 1.29 -26.76
CA SER A 237 -1.80 0.66 -28.04
C SER A 237 -1.53 -0.85 -28.11
N LEU A 238 -1.60 -1.54 -26.98
CA LEU A 238 -1.40 -2.99 -26.81
C LEU A 238 -2.64 -3.80 -27.23
N SER A 239 -2.58 -5.12 -27.05
CA SER A 239 -3.73 -6.02 -27.21
C SER A 239 -4.89 -5.57 -26.31
N PRO A 240 -6.11 -5.44 -26.85
CA PRO A 240 -7.27 -5.14 -26.03
C PRO A 240 -7.54 -6.26 -25.02
N MET A 241 -7.95 -5.86 -23.83
CA MET A 241 -8.44 -6.76 -22.79
C MET A 241 -9.79 -6.27 -22.26
N SER A 242 -10.60 -7.19 -21.75
CA SER A 242 -11.88 -6.91 -21.09
C SER A 242 -11.97 -7.60 -19.73
N CYS A 243 -12.76 -7.00 -18.84
CA CYS A 243 -12.91 -7.39 -17.44
C CYS A 243 -14.29 -8.01 -17.18
N ASP A 244 -14.72 -8.92 -18.05
CA ASP A 244 -16.05 -9.53 -18.03
C ASP A 244 -15.99 -11.03 -18.41
N PRO A 245 -16.91 -11.86 -17.89
CA PRO A 245 -17.95 -11.51 -16.92
C PRO A 245 -17.41 -11.28 -15.51
N VAL A 246 -18.13 -10.49 -14.71
CA VAL A 246 -17.86 -10.28 -13.28
C VAL A 246 -18.62 -11.29 -12.43
N THR A 247 -17.89 -11.93 -11.51
CA THR A 247 -18.46 -12.81 -10.46
C THR A 247 -18.30 -12.14 -9.10
N PHE A 248 -19.09 -12.57 -8.11
CA PHE A 248 -19.03 -12.02 -6.76
C PHE A 248 -18.59 -13.08 -5.76
N SER A 249 -17.79 -12.68 -4.78
CA SER A 249 -17.39 -13.53 -3.66
C SER A 249 -17.36 -12.73 -2.36
N THR A 250 -17.81 -13.34 -1.27
CA THR A 250 -17.65 -12.80 0.09
C THR A 250 -16.31 -13.20 0.72
N GLN A 251 -15.56 -14.09 0.06
CA GLN A 251 -14.19 -14.40 0.42
C GLN A 251 -13.26 -13.41 -0.29
N PRO A 252 -12.56 -12.53 0.46
CA PRO A 252 -11.60 -11.58 -0.08
C PRO A 252 -10.44 -12.30 -0.77
N ARG A 253 -9.74 -11.61 -1.69
CA ARG A 253 -8.52 -12.10 -2.32
C ARG A 253 -7.46 -11.01 -2.30
N GLY A 254 -6.18 -11.39 -2.32
CA GLY A 254 -5.08 -10.43 -2.34
C GLY A 254 -5.19 -9.41 -1.21
N SER A 255 -5.17 -8.12 -1.56
CA SER A 255 -5.23 -6.98 -0.64
C SER A 255 -6.65 -6.54 -0.23
N ASP A 256 -7.71 -7.24 -0.65
CA ASP A 256 -9.09 -6.83 -0.36
C ASP A 256 -9.44 -6.74 1.15
N ASN A 257 -8.64 -7.36 2.02
CA ASN A 257 -8.85 -7.35 3.48
C ASN A 257 -7.60 -6.99 4.30
N ASP A 258 -6.61 -6.33 3.69
CA ASP A 258 -5.38 -5.97 4.38
C ASP A 258 -5.60 -5.12 5.66
N LEU A 259 -6.45 -4.10 5.63
CA LEU A 259 -6.78 -3.31 6.82
C LEU A 259 -7.58 -4.13 7.82
N LYS A 260 -8.51 -4.99 7.37
CA LYS A 260 -9.28 -5.90 8.25
C LYS A 260 -8.35 -6.78 9.06
N GLU A 261 -7.27 -7.26 8.44
CA GLU A 261 -6.27 -8.06 9.13
C GLU A 261 -5.47 -7.21 10.12
N LEU A 262 -5.06 -6.00 9.73
CA LEU A 262 -4.23 -5.10 10.54
C LEU A 262 -4.94 -4.52 11.78
N ILE A 263 -6.28 -4.35 11.76
CA ILE A 263 -6.99 -3.83 12.95
C ILE A 263 -6.95 -4.80 14.14
N ASN A 264 -6.56 -6.06 13.92
CA ASN A 264 -6.38 -7.06 14.99
C ASN A 264 -7.57 -7.09 15.96
N VAL A 265 -8.78 -7.33 15.48
CA VAL A 265 -9.97 -7.56 16.33
C VAL A 265 -10.38 -9.03 16.28
N TRP A 266 -11.27 -9.44 17.19
CA TRP A 266 -11.83 -10.80 17.17
C TRP A 266 -12.88 -10.99 16.09
N ARG A 267 -13.72 -9.98 15.87
CA ARG A 267 -14.81 -10.00 14.89
C ARG A 267 -14.84 -8.69 14.10
N ALA A 268 -14.85 -8.83 12.79
CA ALA A 268 -14.86 -7.71 11.85
C ALA A 268 -15.91 -7.91 10.75
N ASP A 269 -17.06 -8.48 11.11
CA ASP A 269 -18.15 -8.83 10.20
C ASP A 269 -18.73 -7.58 9.50
N PHE A 270 -18.50 -6.39 10.08
CA PHE A 270 -18.90 -5.11 9.50
C PHE A 270 -18.18 -4.78 8.18
N THR A 271 -17.04 -5.41 7.89
CA THR A 271 -16.34 -5.26 6.60
C THR A 271 -16.78 -6.27 5.55
N GLU A 272 -17.65 -7.23 5.89
CA GLU A 272 -18.08 -8.25 4.93
C GLU A 272 -18.98 -7.65 3.85
N GLU A 273 -18.69 -8.02 2.60
CA GLU A 273 -19.46 -7.65 1.43
C GLU A 273 -19.20 -8.62 0.26
N ALA A 274 -20.01 -8.52 -0.79
CA ALA A 274 -19.77 -9.21 -2.03
C ALA A 274 -18.81 -8.39 -2.92
N ILE A 275 -17.60 -8.89 -3.13
CA ILE A 275 -16.54 -8.21 -3.89
C ILE A 275 -16.56 -8.73 -5.34
N PRO A 276 -16.48 -7.84 -6.35
CA PRO A 276 -16.43 -8.22 -7.76
C PRO A 276 -15.06 -8.76 -8.15
N TYR A 277 -15.06 -9.90 -8.85
CA TYR A 277 -13.90 -10.52 -9.46
C TYR A 277 -14.19 -10.77 -10.94
N PRO A 278 -13.55 -10.02 -11.86
CA PRO A 278 -13.72 -10.21 -13.29
C PRO A 278 -13.03 -11.49 -13.76
N THR A 279 -13.52 -12.03 -14.87
CA THR A 279 -12.72 -12.92 -15.73
C THR A 279 -11.97 -12.05 -16.73
N ILE A 280 -10.66 -12.23 -16.81
CA ILE A 280 -9.84 -11.49 -17.78
C ILE A 280 -9.91 -12.18 -19.13
N GLN A 281 -10.26 -11.42 -20.15
CA GLN A 281 -10.23 -11.88 -21.54
C GLN A 281 -9.33 -10.94 -22.34
N SER A 282 -8.35 -11.50 -23.05
CA SER A 282 -7.41 -10.76 -23.87
C SER A 282 -7.46 -11.29 -25.30
N THR A 283 -7.58 -10.39 -26.27
CA THR A 283 -7.53 -10.73 -27.70
C THR A 283 -6.15 -10.36 -28.24
N PRO A 284 -5.27 -11.33 -28.55
CA PRO A 284 -3.93 -11.02 -29.03
C PRO A 284 -3.99 -10.24 -30.35
N LYS A 285 -3.33 -9.08 -30.41
CA LYS A 285 -3.05 -8.38 -31.67
C LYS A 285 -1.96 -9.10 -32.45
N SER A 286 -2.28 -10.21 -33.14
CA SER A 286 -1.36 -10.90 -34.07
C SER A 286 -0.03 -11.36 -33.42
N PRO A 287 0.90 -12.06 -34.12
CA PRO A 287 2.15 -12.52 -33.52
C PRO A 287 3.23 -11.42 -33.53
N GLU A 288 2.87 -10.18 -33.20
CA GLU A 288 3.87 -9.13 -32.98
C GLU A 288 4.64 -9.41 -31.68
N LYS A 289 5.93 -9.05 -31.67
CA LYS A 289 6.79 -9.18 -30.49
C LYS A 289 6.18 -8.32 -29.36
N ARG A 290 5.68 -8.98 -28.31
CA ARG A 290 5.14 -8.30 -27.12
C ARG A 290 6.26 -7.51 -26.43
N GLN A 291 5.91 -6.37 -25.88
CA GLN A 291 6.87 -5.46 -25.26
C GLN A 291 7.35 -5.99 -23.90
N ARG A 292 8.57 -5.61 -23.53
CA ARG A 292 9.12 -5.81 -22.18
C ARG A 292 8.99 -4.52 -21.38
N VAL A 293 8.56 -4.62 -20.12
CA VAL A 293 8.22 -3.47 -19.28
C VAL A 293 9.11 -3.42 -18.05
N LEU A 294 9.60 -2.24 -17.71
CA LEU A 294 10.07 -1.95 -16.35
C LEU A 294 8.98 -1.16 -15.63
N MET A 295 8.47 -1.69 -14.53
CA MET A 295 7.50 -1.01 -13.68
C MET A 295 8.15 -0.65 -12.34
N VAL A 296 8.01 0.60 -11.92
CA VAL A 296 8.43 1.08 -10.59
C VAL A 296 7.17 1.50 -9.86
N GLY A 297 6.97 1.04 -8.63
CA GLY A 297 5.75 1.35 -7.90
C GLY A 297 5.74 0.82 -6.48
N ASP A 298 4.60 0.98 -5.83
CA ASP A 298 4.36 0.52 -4.45
C ASP A 298 3.36 -0.63 -4.38
N SER A 299 2.73 -0.81 -3.22
CA SER A 299 1.81 -1.91 -2.96
C SER A 299 0.53 -1.82 -3.82
N PHE A 300 0.20 -0.66 -4.38
CA PHE A 300 -0.92 -0.50 -5.32
C PHE A 300 -0.66 -1.18 -6.66
N ALA A 301 0.60 -1.35 -7.05
CA ALA A 301 0.95 -1.99 -8.32
C ALA A 301 0.63 -3.50 -8.37
N TRP A 302 0.52 -4.21 -7.24
CA TRP A 302 0.40 -5.68 -7.24
C TRP A 302 -0.82 -6.20 -8.02
N ALA A 303 -2.00 -5.64 -7.78
CA ALA A 303 -3.20 -6.06 -8.52
C ALA A 303 -3.10 -5.71 -10.02
N LEU A 304 -2.38 -4.65 -10.39
CA LEU A 304 -2.11 -4.36 -11.80
C LEU A 304 -1.21 -5.41 -12.43
N LEU A 305 -0.11 -5.77 -11.76
CA LEU A 305 0.81 -6.79 -12.23
C LEU A 305 0.11 -8.12 -12.46
N ASP A 306 -0.73 -8.55 -11.51
CA ASP A 306 -1.52 -9.78 -11.62
C ASP A 306 -2.48 -9.73 -12.83
N THR A 307 -3.22 -8.64 -12.97
CA THR A 307 -4.18 -8.47 -14.08
C THR A 307 -3.51 -8.36 -15.45
N MET A 308 -2.34 -7.69 -15.53
CA MET A 308 -1.54 -7.56 -16.75
C MET A 308 -0.89 -8.89 -17.16
N ASP A 309 -0.44 -9.68 -16.18
CA ASP A 309 0.13 -11.02 -16.37
C ASP A 309 -0.95 -12.03 -16.81
N GLU A 310 -2.12 -12.05 -16.14
CA GLU A 310 -3.26 -12.90 -16.53
C GLU A 310 -3.77 -12.56 -17.94
N ALA A 311 -3.80 -11.27 -18.30
CA ALA A 311 -4.12 -10.81 -19.65
C ALA A 311 -3.01 -11.08 -20.67
N ASN A 312 -1.84 -11.55 -20.21
CA ASN A 312 -0.66 -11.83 -21.02
C ASN A 312 -0.26 -10.62 -21.89
N LEU A 313 -0.39 -9.40 -21.34
CA LEU A 313 -0.20 -8.14 -22.10
C LEU A 313 1.23 -7.93 -22.56
N PHE A 314 2.19 -8.32 -21.73
CA PHE A 314 3.62 -8.08 -21.92
C PHE A 314 4.39 -9.39 -22.02
N GLU A 315 5.52 -9.37 -22.72
CA GLU A 315 6.44 -10.53 -22.73
C GLU A 315 7.01 -10.78 -21.34
N ARG A 316 7.37 -9.69 -20.65
CA ARG A 316 8.01 -9.69 -19.35
C ARG A 316 7.78 -8.34 -18.66
N ILE A 317 7.57 -8.35 -17.35
CA ILE A 317 7.54 -7.16 -16.50
C ILE A 317 8.60 -7.32 -15.40
N ASP A 318 9.56 -6.41 -15.36
CA ASP A 318 10.47 -6.26 -14.24
C ASP A 318 9.87 -5.21 -13.30
N PHE A 319 9.48 -5.62 -12.10
CA PHE A 319 8.85 -4.77 -11.12
C PHE A 319 9.81 -4.41 -10.01
N PHE A 320 10.16 -3.12 -9.94
CA PHE A 320 10.92 -2.51 -8.86
C PHE A 320 9.99 -2.01 -7.76
N TYR A 321 9.71 -2.89 -6.79
CA TYR A 321 8.92 -2.57 -5.60
C TYR A 321 9.68 -1.60 -4.71
N TYR A 322 9.14 -0.38 -4.54
CA TYR A 322 9.78 0.75 -3.86
C TYR A 322 11.21 1.07 -4.34
N PHE A 323 11.57 0.63 -5.55
CA PHE A 323 12.95 0.62 -6.04
C PHE A 323 13.97 0.03 -5.05
N LYS A 324 13.56 -1.05 -4.38
CA LYS A 324 14.34 -1.79 -3.38
C LYS A 324 14.37 -3.29 -3.64
N ARG A 325 13.34 -3.83 -4.30
CA ARG A 325 13.24 -5.25 -4.66
C ARG A 325 12.79 -5.40 -6.09
N LEU A 326 13.36 -6.37 -6.80
CA LEU A 326 13.00 -6.79 -8.14
C LEU A 326 12.12 -8.04 -8.04
N THR A 327 10.98 -7.97 -8.70
CA THR A 327 10.08 -9.09 -8.95
C THR A 327 9.85 -9.20 -10.45
N ILE A 328 9.96 -10.39 -11.02
CA ILE A 328 9.79 -10.61 -12.47
C ILE A 328 8.46 -11.32 -12.75
N PHE A 329 7.71 -10.81 -13.73
CA PHE A 329 6.47 -11.41 -14.27
C PHE A 329 6.65 -11.86 -15.74
N PRO A 330 6.06 -13.00 -16.18
CA PRO A 330 5.31 -13.98 -15.38
C PRO A 330 6.14 -14.48 -14.21
N ARG A 331 5.50 -14.84 -13.08
CA ARG A 331 6.23 -15.00 -11.81
C ARG A 331 7.36 -16.02 -11.93
N VAL A 332 8.61 -15.55 -11.90
CA VAL A 332 9.82 -16.39 -11.90
C VAL A 332 10.69 -16.06 -10.71
N GLY A 333 11.06 -17.09 -9.95
CA GLY A 333 12.01 -16.94 -8.83
C GLY A 333 11.44 -16.25 -7.60
N ALA A 334 12.33 -16.00 -6.64
CA ALA A 334 12.06 -15.19 -5.46
C ALA A 334 12.36 -13.72 -5.75
N ASP A 335 11.84 -12.82 -4.91
CA ASP A 335 12.17 -11.40 -5.01
C ASP A 335 13.65 -11.18 -4.71
N GLU A 336 14.32 -10.41 -5.56
CA GLU A 336 15.75 -10.10 -5.43
C GLU A 336 15.91 -8.67 -4.90
N PRO A 337 16.87 -8.39 -4.00
CA PRO A 337 17.19 -7.02 -3.61
C PRO A 337 17.75 -6.23 -4.81
N VAL A 338 17.40 -4.96 -4.90
CA VAL A 338 17.96 -4.04 -5.89
C VAL A 338 19.12 -3.29 -5.25
N GLU A 339 20.35 -3.60 -5.68
CA GLU A 339 21.54 -2.84 -5.35
C GLU A 339 21.72 -1.70 -6.37
N ARG A 340 21.40 -0.48 -5.96
CA ARG A 340 21.30 0.67 -6.87
C ARG A 340 22.64 1.06 -7.47
N GLU A 341 23.71 0.92 -6.70
CA GLU A 341 25.08 1.28 -7.09
C GLU A 341 25.70 0.31 -8.11
N SER A 342 25.22 -0.95 -8.12
CA SER A 342 25.73 -2.01 -9.00
C SER A 342 24.78 -2.33 -10.16
N LEU A 343 23.66 -1.60 -10.29
CA LEU A 343 22.68 -1.78 -11.35
C LEU A 343 23.28 -1.47 -12.73
N ASP A 344 23.14 -2.41 -13.68
CA ASP A 344 23.52 -2.19 -15.07
C ASP A 344 22.43 -1.39 -15.81
N TRP A 345 22.54 -0.07 -15.73
CA TRP A 345 21.57 0.86 -16.30
C TRP A 345 21.45 0.76 -17.82
N GLU A 346 22.55 0.52 -18.55
CA GLU A 346 22.48 0.43 -20.00
C GLU A 346 21.73 -0.84 -20.41
N LYS A 347 22.04 -1.97 -19.78
CA LYS A 347 21.27 -3.20 -19.96
C LYS A 347 19.79 -3.00 -19.61
N LEU A 348 19.49 -2.29 -18.51
CA LEU A 348 18.12 -1.98 -18.12
C LEU A 348 17.38 -1.19 -19.22
N PHE A 349 18.00 -0.18 -19.82
CA PHE A 349 17.40 0.60 -20.90
C PHE A 349 17.30 -0.17 -22.23
N GLU A 350 18.27 -1.03 -22.53
CA GLU A 350 18.25 -1.89 -23.71
C GLU A 350 17.14 -2.96 -23.62
N GLU A 351 16.97 -3.57 -22.45
CA GLU A 351 16.06 -4.70 -22.24
C GLU A 351 14.58 -4.30 -22.15
N HIS A 352 14.24 -3.05 -21.86
CA HIS A 352 12.85 -2.63 -21.68
C HIS A 352 12.40 -1.68 -22.77
N ASP A 353 11.18 -1.85 -23.28
CA ASP A 353 10.57 -1.02 -24.32
C ASP A 353 9.68 0.07 -23.72
N ILE A 354 9.10 -0.21 -22.54
CA ILE A 354 8.16 0.66 -21.84
C ILE A 354 8.56 0.75 -20.38
N PHE A 355 8.49 1.96 -19.84
CA PHE A 355 8.73 2.29 -18.44
C PHE A 355 7.42 2.80 -17.85
N ILE A 356 6.94 2.14 -16.79
CA ILE A 356 5.74 2.56 -16.06
C ILE A 356 6.15 2.96 -14.66
N ILE A 357 5.86 4.20 -14.26
CA ILE A 357 6.05 4.65 -12.88
C ILE A 357 4.67 4.81 -12.25
N GLU A 358 4.30 3.83 -11.44
CA GLU A 358 3.10 3.88 -10.62
C GLU A 358 3.40 4.70 -9.36
N SER A 359 2.46 5.58 -9.01
CA SER A 359 2.56 6.36 -7.79
C SER A 359 1.19 6.76 -7.26
N MET A 360 1.01 6.53 -5.96
CA MET A 360 -0.08 7.11 -5.17
C MET A 360 0.16 8.62 -4.93
N PRO A 361 -0.75 9.53 -5.31
CA PRO A 361 -0.60 10.97 -5.07
C PRO A 361 -0.42 11.35 -3.60
N ALA A 362 -0.93 10.57 -2.65
CA ALA A 362 -0.65 10.84 -1.23
C ALA A 362 0.84 10.66 -0.87
N ALA A 363 1.60 9.89 -1.66
CA ALA A 363 3.02 9.56 -1.45
C ALA A 363 3.97 10.31 -2.40
N LEU A 364 3.59 11.45 -3.00
CA LEU A 364 4.43 12.17 -3.98
C LEU A 364 5.79 12.65 -3.45
N GLY A 365 5.94 12.78 -2.13
CA GLY A 365 7.25 12.97 -1.51
C GLY A 365 8.28 11.91 -1.92
N GLU A 366 7.80 10.73 -2.34
CA GLU A 366 8.59 9.58 -2.78
C GLU A 366 8.27 9.17 -4.23
N LEU A 367 7.75 10.08 -5.07
CA LEU A 367 7.48 9.80 -6.49
C LEU A 367 8.69 9.13 -7.16
N GLY A 368 8.50 7.90 -7.65
CA GLY A 368 9.55 7.09 -8.29
C GLY A 368 10.60 6.49 -7.33
N TYR A 369 10.53 6.72 -6.02
CA TYR A 369 11.44 6.13 -5.02
C TYR A 369 12.93 6.30 -5.33
N GLU A 370 13.31 7.48 -5.85
CA GLU A 370 14.66 7.85 -6.33
C GLU A 370 15.08 7.21 -7.67
N PHE A 371 14.24 6.38 -8.28
CA PHE A 371 14.50 5.79 -9.60
C PHE A 371 14.67 6.86 -10.68
N ILE A 372 13.87 7.92 -10.65
CA ILE A 372 13.85 8.96 -11.70
C ILE A 372 15.21 9.67 -11.73
N GLU A 373 15.71 10.03 -10.56
CA GLU A 373 16.97 10.73 -10.37
C GLU A 373 18.17 9.84 -10.76
N GLU A 374 18.19 8.59 -10.29
CA GLU A 374 19.27 7.65 -10.65
C GLU A 374 19.22 7.25 -12.13
N ALA A 375 18.03 7.07 -12.72
CA ALA A 375 17.89 6.82 -14.15
C ALA A 375 18.47 7.98 -14.97
N LEU A 376 18.08 9.23 -14.67
CA LEU A 376 18.61 10.42 -15.36
C LEU A 376 20.12 10.57 -15.24
N LYS A 377 20.70 10.25 -14.09
CA LYS A 377 22.14 10.33 -13.84
C LYS A 377 22.93 9.32 -14.69
N ASN A 378 22.35 8.16 -14.95
CA ASN A 378 23.01 7.06 -15.66
C ASN A 378 22.64 6.96 -17.15
N LEU A 379 21.62 7.69 -17.59
CA LEU A 379 21.20 7.75 -18.99
C LEU A 379 22.18 8.64 -19.78
N LYS A 380 23.07 8.01 -20.54
CA LYS A 380 24.04 8.71 -21.40
C LYS A 380 23.35 9.15 -22.71
N PRO A 381 23.70 10.31 -23.29
CA PRO A 381 23.31 10.63 -24.66
C PRO A 381 23.83 9.55 -25.60
N GLU A 382 23.03 9.14 -26.60
CA GLU A 382 23.55 8.29 -27.67
C GLU A 382 24.68 9.05 -28.41
N SER A 383 25.84 8.38 -28.57
CA SER A 383 27.06 8.93 -29.15
C SER A 383 27.06 8.90 -30.67
#